data_AF-K2GG55-F1
#
_entry.id   AF-K2GG55-F1
#
_cell.length_a   1.000
_cell.length_b   1.000
_cell.length_c   1.000
_cell.angle_alpha   90.00
_cell.angle_beta   90.00
_cell.angle_gamma   90.00
#
_symmetry.space_group_name_H-M   'P 1'
#
loop_
_entity.id
_entity.type
_entity.pdbx_description
1 polymer ?
#
loop_
_entity_poly.entity_id
_entity_poly.type
_entity_poly.pdbx_seq_one_letter_code
_entity_poly.pdbx_strand_id
1 'polypeptide(L)'
;MEHIINVMVIHSHSGGYRTWDYISQHWKEFGNIQINMSFKNENPDILVFGDCAGAPYQFKLEELDSIESYLNENCNKHLLGTYAVFYHKEGPQGRVHEYDNRGLCKYFGIIPEIQLVTSKMPHDPTYLINYQNPLLWKNIMQPYTSKGYSSSQVPKNGVWIENDQVKGLKSDVKILAETLDGKCIITNKVTTKYTSLYISHMPEYESMIGNKVDGQMLYNCLVYLMSQNVETPLVNLCMKTLKYCKSKEEEIPLPLVKLLRQFQCVIEP
;
A
#
# COMPACT_ATOMS: atom_id res chain seq x y z
N MET A 1 1.09 1.79 -26.88
CA MET A 1 0.36 2.55 -25.85
C MET A 1 1.29 2.68 -24.65
N GLU A 2 1.67 3.91 -24.27
CA GLU A 2 2.38 4.13 -23.02
C GLU A 2 1.46 3.70 -21.87
N HIS A 3 1.92 2.81 -21.00
CA HIS A 3 1.15 2.36 -19.85
C HIS A 3 1.20 3.46 -18.78
N ILE A 4 0.05 3.99 -18.42
CA ILE A 4 -0.11 5.02 -17.38
C ILE A 4 -0.70 4.34 -16.15
N ILE A 5 -0.08 4.54 -14.99
CA ILE A 5 -0.60 4.09 -13.69
C ILE A 5 -1.32 5.26 -13.05
N ASN A 6 -2.62 5.11 -12.81
CA ASN A 6 -3.44 6.12 -12.14
C ASN A 6 -3.41 5.88 -10.64
N VAL A 7 -3.03 6.90 -9.88
CA VAL A 7 -2.87 6.81 -8.43
C VAL A 7 -3.71 7.88 -7.77
N MET A 8 -4.45 7.49 -6.73
CA MET A 8 -5.14 8.42 -5.86
C MET A 8 -4.48 8.43 -4.49
N VAL A 9 -3.99 9.60 -4.08
CA VAL A 9 -3.42 9.82 -2.75
C VAL A 9 -4.54 10.31 -1.84
N ILE A 10 -4.79 9.58 -0.74
CA ILE A 10 -5.90 9.81 0.17
C ILE A 10 -5.38 10.44 1.46
N HIS A 11 -5.92 11.61 1.81
CA HIS A 11 -5.73 12.29 3.10
C HIS A 11 -4.27 12.27 3.59
N SER A 12 -3.33 12.55 2.68
CA SER A 12 -1.91 12.44 2.99
C SER A 12 -1.47 13.51 3.98
N HIS A 13 -0.41 13.28 4.75
CA HIS A 13 0.23 14.33 5.53
C HIS A 13 0.88 15.39 4.63
N SER A 14 0.84 16.66 5.06
CA SER A 14 1.33 17.84 4.32
C SER A 14 2.78 17.68 3.80
N GLY A 15 3.63 17.02 4.59
CA GLY A 15 5.04 16.75 4.26
C GLY A 15 5.24 15.75 3.11
N GLY A 16 4.24 14.92 2.80
CA GLY A 16 4.32 13.90 1.73
C GLY A 16 3.83 14.39 0.36
N TYR A 17 2.91 15.37 0.31
CA TYR A 17 2.28 15.82 -0.95
C TYR A 17 3.30 16.21 -2.02
N ARG A 18 4.34 16.94 -1.63
CA ARG A 18 5.38 17.42 -2.57
C ARG A 18 6.10 16.27 -3.25
N THR A 19 6.33 15.16 -2.53
CA THR A 19 6.99 13.97 -3.08
C THR A 19 6.09 13.28 -4.08
N TRP A 20 4.79 13.11 -3.78
CA TRP A 20 3.84 12.50 -4.71
C TRP A 20 3.67 13.32 -5.99
N ASP A 21 3.49 14.64 -5.87
CA ASP A 21 3.40 15.55 -7.01
C ASP A 21 4.69 15.52 -7.84
N TYR A 22 5.86 15.49 -7.18
CA TYR A 22 7.14 15.38 -7.88
C TYR A 22 7.25 14.09 -8.68
N ILE A 23 6.91 12.93 -8.10
CA ILE A 23 6.91 11.65 -8.81
C ILE A 23 6.00 11.72 -10.04
N SER A 24 4.83 12.35 -9.93
CA SER A 24 3.88 12.54 -11.05
C SER A 24 4.47 13.40 -12.18
N GLN A 25 5.14 14.51 -11.85
CA GLN A 25 5.69 15.45 -12.83
C GLN A 25 7.01 14.98 -13.43
N HIS A 26 7.81 14.23 -12.66
CA HIS A 26 9.18 13.86 -12.96
C HIS A 26 9.39 12.34 -13.06
N TRP A 27 8.34 11.56 -13.35
CA TRP A 27 8.39 10.09 -13.41
C TRP A 27 9.53 9.54 -14.29
N LYS A 28 9.92 10.28 -15.35
CA LYS A 28 11.02 9.94 -16.26
C LYS A 28 12.40 9.90 -15.56
N GLU A 29 12.55 10.58 -14.44
CA GLU A 29 13.77 10.49 -13.61
C GLU A 29 13.90 9.13 -12.92
N PHE A 30 12.77 8.46 -12.65
CA PHE A 30 12.72 7.22 -11.88
C PHE A 30 12.54 5.97 -12.76
N GLY A 31 11.92 6.11 -13.94
CA GLY A 31 11.68 4.99 -14.83
C GLY A 31 10.98 5.37 -16.13
N ASN A 32 10.37 4.36 -16.77
CA ASN A 32 9.77 4.46 -18.10
C ASN A 32 8.24 4.33 -18.11
N ILE A 33 7.62 4.11 -16.94
CA ILE A 33 6.17 4.04 -16.76
C ILE A 33 5.69 5.37 -16.21
N GLN A 34 4.68 5.96 -16.85
CA GLN A 34 4.09 7.22 -16.40
C GLN A 34 3.20 6.97 -15.17
N ILE A 35 3.36 7.83 -14.17
CA ILE A 35 2.52 7.83 -12.97
C ILE A 35 1.66 9.08 -13.00
N ASN A 36 0.34 8.90 -12.97
CA ASN A 36 -0.63 9.98 -12.89
C ASN A 36 -1.18 10.05 -11.47
N MET A 37 -0.63 10.95 -10.66
CA MET A 37 -1.10 11.20 -9.30
C MET A 37 -2.28 12.16 -9.29
N SER A 38 -3.22 11.90 -8.40
CA SER A 38 -4.42 12.71 -8.23
C SER A 38 -4.94 12.63 -6.80
N PHE A 39 -5.77 13.60 -6.43
CA PHE A 39 -6.48 13.62 -5.15
C PHE A 39 -8.00 13.46 -5.32
N LYS A 40 -8.47 13.33 -6.58
CA LYS A 40 -9.89 13.31 -6.96
C LYS A 40 -10.20 12.38 -8.14
N ASN A 41 -9.34 11.40 -8.43
CA ASN A 41 -9.58 10.50 -9.55
C ASN A 41 -10.69 9.51 -9.20
N GLU A 42 -11.66 9.38 -10.11
CA GLU A 42 -12.84 8.55 -9.93
C GLU A 42 -12.56 7.04 -10.11
N ASN A 43 -11.43 6.65 -10.71
CA ASN A 43 -11.08 5.25 -10.92
C ASN A 43 -9.56 4.97 -10.87
N PRO A 44 -8.89 5.17 -9.73
CA PRO A 44 -7.46 4.94 -9.59
C PRO A 44 -7.09 3.46 -9.65
N ASP A 45 -5.93 3.12 -10.19
CA ASP A 45 -5.35 1.77 -10.15
C ASP A 45 -4.76 1.44 -8.76
N ILE A 46 -4.27 2.47 -8.07
CA ILE A 46 -3.68 2.35 -6.73
C ILE A 46 -4.24 3.44 -5.80
N LEU A 47 -4.64 3.06 -4.59
CA LEU A 47 -4.87 3.99 -3.49
C LEU A 47 -3.61 4.08 -2.61
N VAL A 48 -3.16 5.30 -2.36
CA VAL A 48 -2.03 5.59 -1.46
C VAL A 48 -2.56 6.25 -0.19
N PHE A 49 -2.31 5.62 0.96
CA PHE A 49 -2.63 6.13 2.29
C PHE A 49 -1.34 6.61 2.96
N GLY A 50 -1.03 7.90 2.76
CA GLY A 50 0.21 8.53 3.21
C GLY A 50 0.08 9.18 4.59
N ASP A 51 0.40 8.48 5.67
CA ASP A 51 0.30 9.06 7.02
C ASP A 51 -1.10 9.55 7.44
N CYS A 52 -2.17 8.84 7.06
CA CYS A 52 -3.53 9.35 7.29
C CYS A 52 -3.84 9.64 8.77
N ALA A 53 -3.51 8.74 9.71
CA ALA A 53 -3.79 9.00 11.12
C ALA A 53 -2.86 10.07 11.72
N GLY A 54 -1.62 10.19 11.23
CA GLY A 54 -0.70 11.28 11.61
C GLY A 54 -0.99 12.62 10.90
N ALA A 55 -1.81 12.60 9.83
CA ALA A 55 -2.41 13.76 9.16
C ALA A 55 -3.76 14.16 9.81
N PRO A 56 -3.84 14.06 11.14
CA PRO A 56 -5.05 13.95 11.97
C PRO A 56 -6.35 13.55 11.25
N TYR A 57 -6.32 12.47 10.46
CA TYR A 57 -7.50 12.00 9.72
C TYR A 57 -8.03 10.67 10.27
N GLN A 58 -9.34 10.62 10.51
CA GLN A 58 -10.05 9.40 10.87
C GLN A 58 -11.13 9.08 9.82
N PHE A 59 -11.02 7.91 9.19
CA PHE A 59 -11.97 7.45 8.18
C PHE A 59 -13.35 7.19 8.79
N LYS A 60 -14.39 7.59 8.05
CA LYS A 60 -15.77 7.21 8.37
C LYS A 60 -16.06 5.81 7.86
N LEU A 61 -17.12 5.19 8.40
CA LEU A 61 -17.55 3.86 7.97
C LEU A 61 -17.85 3.82 6.47
N GLU A 62 -18.50 4.84 5.94
CA GLU A 62 -18.85 4.91 4.51
C GLU A 62 -17.61 4.95 3.61
N GLU A 63 -16.51 5.55 4.08
CA GLU A 63 -15.24 5.57 3.35
C GLU A 63 -14.54 4.21 3.40
N LEU A 64 -14.59 3.53 4.55
CA LEU A 64 -14.09 2.17 4.69
C LEU A 64 -14.86 1.18 3.80
N ASP A 65 -16.18 1.34 3.71
CA ASP A 65 -17.05 0.57 2.83
C ASP A 65 -16.71 0.85 1.35
N SER A 66 -16.46 2.13 1.01
CA SER A 66 -16.03 2.51 -0.35
C SER A 66 -14.68 1.89 -0.73
N ILE A 67 -13.73 1.81 0.21
CA ILE A 67 -12.44 1.12 0.01
C ILE A 67 -12.68 -0.39 -0.17
N GLU A 68 -13.62 -0.97 0.57
CA GLU A 68 -13.98 -2.38 0.44
C GLU A 68 -14.57 -2.68 -0.95
N SER A 69 -15.54 -1.89 -1.41
CA SER A 69 -16.10 -1.98 -2.76
C SER A 69 -15.04 -1.75 -3.84
N TYR A 70 -14.15 -0.77 -3.66
CA TYR A 70 -13.04 -0.52 -4.57
C TYR A 70 -12.19 -1.78 -4.81
N LEU A 71 -11.87 -2.53 -3.75
CA LEU A 71 -11.06 -3.75 -3.84
C LEU A 71 -11.85 -5.00 -4.26
N ASN A 72 -13.15 -5.05 -3.95
CA ASN A 72 -13.96 -6.26 -4.16
C ASN A 72 -14.66 -6.30 -5.51
N GLU A 73 -15.08 -5.15 -6.03
CA GLU A 73 -15.89 -5.05 -7.24
C GLU A 73 -15.03 -4.84 -8.49
N ASN A 74 -13.82 -4.32 -8.32
CA ASN A 74 -12.92 -4.01 -9.43
C ASN A 74 -11.77 -5.01 -9.54
N CYS A 75 -11.21 -5.10 -10.74
CA CYS A 75 -9.98 -5.86 -10.97
C CYS A 75 -8.77 -4.94 -10.85
N ASN A 76 -7.61 -5.53 -10.54
CA ASN A 76 -6.31 -4.87 -10.70
C ASN A 76 -6.19 -3.57 -9.91
N LYS A 77 -6.78 -3.58 -8.70
CA LYS A 77 -6.73 -2.49 -7.74
C LYS A 77 -5.74 -2.82 -6.64
N HIS A 78 -5.01 -1.83 -6.18
CA HIS A 78 -3.93 -2.02 -5.22
C HIS A 78 -3.89 -0.95 -4.15
N LEU A 79 -3.22 -1.25 -3.04
CA LEU A 79 -3.04 -0.30 -1.95
C LEU A 79 -1.56 -0.12 -1.64
N LEU A 80 -1.18 1.11 -1.30
CA LEU A 80 0.08 1.43 -0.65
C LEU A 80 -0.24 2.20 0.63
N GLY A 81 0.22 1.70 1.76
CA GLY A 81 0.13 2.39 3.05
C GLY A 81 1.53 2.76 3.52
N THR A 82 1.70 3.99 4.00
CA THR A 82 2.91 4.43 4.69
C THR A 82 2.54 4.91 6.09
N TYR A 83 3.51 4.87 7.00
CA TYR A 83 3.41 5.48 8.34
C TYR A 83 2.62 6.78 8.35
N ALA A 84 1.84 7.10 9.39
CA ALA A 84 1.17 6.31 10.40
C ALA A 84 -0.30 6.11 9.96
N VAL A 85 -0.52 5.28 8.94
CA VAL A 85 -1.85 5.08 8.34
C VAL A 85 -2.92 4.57 9.32
N PHE A 86 -2.60 3.65 10.24
CA PHE A 86 -3.63 2.93 10.99
C PHE A 86 -4.06 3.57 12.31
N TYR A 87 -3.18 4.28 12.99
CA TYR A 87 -3.42 4.74 14.35
C TYR A 87 -2.40 5.79 14.77
N HIS A 88 -2.88 6.88 15.36
CA HIS A 88 -2.03 7.92 15.92
C HIS A 88 -2.67 8.56 17.17
N LYS A 89 -1.81 9.01 18.09
CA LYS A 89 -2.18 9.78 19.27
C LYS A 89 -1.28 10.99 19.38
N GLU A 90 -1.88 12.17 19.50
CA GLU A 90 -1.17 13.42 19.69
C GLU A 90 -1.83 14.30 20.76
N GLY A 91 -1.08 15.27 21.27
CA GLY A 91 -1.54 16.21 22.29
C GLY A 91 -1.02 15.94 23.71
N PRO A 92 -1.12 16.94 24.61
CA PRO A 92 -0.62 16.84 25.98
C PRO A 92 -1.47 15.90 26.83
N GLN A 93 -0.90 15.41 27.93
CA GLN A 93 -1.64 14.63 28.93
C GLN A 93 -2.88 15.41 29.40
N GLY A 94 -4.07 14.84 29.17
CA GLY A 94 -5.38 15.46 29.48
C GLY A 94 -6.13 16.05 28.27
N ARG A 95 -5.50 16.17 27.10
CA ARG A 95 -6.13 16.54 25.82
C ARG A 95 -5.54 15.73 24.67
N VAL A 96 -5.56 14.41 24.84
CA VAL A 96 -5.07 13.49 23.81
C VAL A 96 -6.13 13.36 22.74
N HIS A 97 -5.76 13.65 21.50
CA HIS A 97 -6.53 13.33 20.32
C HIS A 97 -6.09 11.95 19.80
N GLU A 98 -7.07 11.10 19.51
CA GLU A 98 -6.87 9.74 19.01
C GLU A 98 -7.49 9.65 17.62
N TYR A 99 -6.71 9.17 16.66
CA TYR A 99 -7.12 8.94 15.28
C TYR A 99 -6.99 7.45 15.00
N ASP A 100 -8.12 6.76 14.88
CA ASP A 100 -8.16 5.31 14.77
C ASP A 100 -8.70 4.86 13.40
N ASN A 101 -7.77 4.38 12.57
CA ASN A 101 -8.03 3.84 11.24
C ASN A 101 -7.71 2.34 11.17
N ARG A 102 -7.72 1.62 12.30
CA ARG A 102 -7.39 0.18 12.34
C ARG A 102 -8.34 -0.69 11.52
N GLY A 103 -9.48 -0.17 11.09
CA GLY A 103 -10.33 -0.79 10.06
C GLY A 103 -9.58 -1.09 8.75
N LEU A 104 -8.51 -0.33 8.43
CA LEU A 104 -7.65 -0.57 7.27
C LEU A 104 -6.65 -1.73 7.45
N CYS A 105 -6.32 -2.13 8.69
CA CYS A 105 -5.30 -3.15 8.98
C CYS A 105 -5.55 -4.46 8.21
N LYS A 106 -6.83 -4.86 8.05
CA LYS A 106 -7.23 -6.10 7.36
C LYS A 106 -6.71 -6.16 5.92
N TYR A 107 -6.64 -5.00 5.24
CA TYR A 107 -6.20 -4.89 3.86
C TYR A 107 -4.68 -4.98 3.69
N PHE A 108 -3.91 -4.73 4.75
CA PHE A 108 -2.45 -4.86 4.76
C PHE A 108 -1.99 -6.14 5.48
N GLY A 109 -2.94 -6.95 5.95
CA GLY A 109 -2.64 -8.19 6.67
C GLY A 109 -2.09 -7.98 8.08
N ILE A 110 -2.34 -6.82 8.66
CA ILE A 110 -2.08 -6.55 10.07
C ILE A 110 -3.24 -7.11 10.89
N ILE A 111 -2.91 -7.74 12.01
CA ILE A 111 -3.87 -8.31 12.96
C ILE A 111 -4.66 -7.15 13.60
N PRO A 112 -5.99 -7.07 13.43
CA PRO A 112 -6.79 -5.91 13.90
C PRO A 112 -6.68 -5.64 15.41
N GLU A 113 -6.44 -6.68 16.21
CA GLU A 113 -6.32 -6.61 17.67
C GLU A 113 -4.97 -6.05 18.13
N ILE A 114 -4.01 -5.88 17.22
CA ILE A 114 -2.71 -5.34 17.57
C ILE A 114 -2.86 -3.89 18.05
N GLN A 115 -2.19 -3.57 19.15
CA GLN A 115 -2.06 -2.18 19.60
C GLN A 115 -0.86 -1.57 18.88
N LEU A 116 -1.07 -0.46 18.18
CA LEU A 116 -0.04 0.28 17.46
C LEU A 116 0.33 1.56 18.22
N VAL A 117 1.60 1.94 18.12
CA VAL A 117 2.16 3.18 18.65
C VAL A 117 3.18 3.74 17.66
N THR A 118 3.56 4.99 17.86
CA THR A 118 4.66 5.61 17.12
C THR A 118 5.96 5.46 17.92
N SER A 119 7.03 5.08 17.24
CA SER A 119 8.38 4.97 17.82
C SER A 119 9.34 5.83 17.02
N LYS A 120 10.08 6.70 17.71
CA LYS A 120 11.13 7.51 17.10
C LYS A 120 12.37 6.66 16.83
N MET A 121 12.95 6.84 15.66
CA MET A 121 14.18 6.19 15.25
C MET A 121 15.38 7.07 15.62
N PRO A 122 16.46 6.51 16.19
CA PRO A 122 17.65 7.28 16.54
C PRO A 122 18.47 7.67 15.30
N HIS A 123 18.31 6.94 14.19
CA HIS A 123 19.02 7.11 12.94
C HIS A 123 18.08 6.89 11.75
N ASP A 124 18.53 7.27 10.57
CA ASP A 124 17.84 7.03 9.30
C ASP A 124 17.57 5.53 9.10
N PRO A 125 16.30 5.12 8.83
CA PRO A 125 15.95 3.72 8.62
C PRO A 125 16.78 3.09 7.50
N THR A 126 17.55 2.06 7.84
CA THR A 126 18.38 1.31 6.89
C THR A 126 17.92 -0.14 6.82
N TYR A 127 17.43 -0.52 5.66
CA TYR A 127 16.73 -1.78 5.41
C TYR A 127 17.66 -2.86 4.87
N LEU A 128 17.58 -4.03 5.50
CA LEU A 128 18.00 -5.29 4.94
C LEU A 128 16.89 -5.84 4.06
N ILE A 129 17.23 -6.24 2.84
CA ILE A 129 16.28 -6.74 1.85
C ILE A 129 16.18 -8.26 2.00
N ASN A 130 15.02 -8.72 2.46
CA ASN A 130 14.71 -10.14 2.65
C ASN A 130 14.17 -10.79 1.38
N TYR A 131 13.61 -9.99 0.46
CA TYR A 131 13.11 -10.46 -0.82
C TYR A 131 13.65 -9.65 -1.99
N GLN A 132 14.53 -10.25 -2.78
CA GLN A 132 15.08 -9.62 -3.98
C GLN A 132 14.06 -9.66 -5.12
N ASN A 133 13.42 -8.52 -5.38
CA ASN A 133 12.61 -8.30 -6.57
C ASN A 133 13.22 -7.19 -7.43
N PRO A 134 13.49 -7.45 -8.73
CA PRO A 134 14.18 -6.49 -9.61
C PRO A 134 13.36 -5.25 -9.95
N LEU A 135 12.03 -5.26 -9.77
CA LEU A 135 11.20 -4.06 -9.96
C LEU A 135 11.22 -3.19 -8.70
N LEU A 136 11.06 -3.81 -7.52
CA LEU A 136 10.98 -3.10 -6.26
C LEU A 136 12.30 -2.39 -5.89
N TRP A 137 13.43 -3.04 -6.13
CA TRP A 137 14.76 -2.54 -5.75
C TRP A 137 15.56 -1.98 -6.92
N LYS A 138 14.91 -1.71 -8.05
CA LYS A 138 15.55 -1.15 -9.23
C LYS A 138 16.21 0.19 -8.90
N ASN A 139 17.48 0.36 -9.25
CA ASN A 139 18.26 1.58 -9.01
C ASN A 139 18.34 2.01 -7.53
N ILE A 140 18.13 1.09 -6.59
CA ILE A 140 18.31 1.33 -5.15
C ILE A 140 19.61 0.65 -4.72
N MET A 141 20.57 1.44 -4.23
CA MET A 141 21.78 0.90 -3.61
C MET A 141 21.41 0.15 -2.33
N GLN A 142 22.02 -1.02 -2.11
CA GLN A 142 21.78 -1.82 -0.92
C GLN A 142 22.92 -1.62 0.10
N PRO A 143 22.62 -1.52 1.41
CA PRO A 143 21.28 -1.50 1.99
C PRO A 143 20.51 -0.23 1.63
N TYR A 144 19.18 -0.32 1.53
CA TYR A 144 18.34 0.84 1.27
C TYR A 144 18.25 1.69 2.54
N THR A 145 18.80 2.90 2.52
CA THR A 145 18.66 3.87 3.61
C THR A 145 17.69 4.97 3.20
N SER A 146 16.59 5.10 3.95
CA SER A 146 15.61 6.17 3.75
C SER A 146 16.03 7.44 4.47
N LYS A 147 15.83 8.60 3.84
CA LYS A 147 15.95 9.92 4.45
C LYS A 147 14.59 10.50 4.85
N GLY A 148 13.56 9.65 4.86
CA GLY A 148 12.20 9.98 5.24
C GLY A 148 12.04 10.34 6.71
N TYR A 149 10.80 10.31 7.17
CA TYR A 149 10.47 10.70 8.55
C TYR A 149 11.19 9.80 9.56
N SER A 150 11.71 10.42 10.63
CA SER A 150 12.49 9.74 11.69
C SER A 150 11.64 8.96 12.69
N SER A 151 10.45 8.49 12.30
CA SER A 151 9.59 7.66 13.14
C SER A 151 8.95 6.53 12.34
N SER A 152 8.61 5.46 13.05
CA SER A 152 7.90 4.31 12.51
C SER A 152 6.69 3.97 13.38
N GLN A 153 5.66 3.40 12.75
CA GLN A 153 4.48 2.88 13.41
C GLN A 153 4.81 1.43 13.72
N VAL A 154 4.75 1.10 14.99
CA VAL A 154 5.19 -0.19 15.53
C VAL A 154 4.10 -0.78 16.42
N PRO A 155 4.13 -2.09 16.69
CA PRO A 155 3.34 -2.66 17.76
C PRO A 155 3.69 -2.01 19.11
N LYS A 156 2.79 -2.02 20.08
CA LYS A 156 2.96 -1.38 21.39
C LYS A 156 4.22 -1.80 22.15
N ASN A 157 4.74 -3.00 21.91
CA ASN A 157 6.00 -3.48 22.48
C ASN A 157 7.26 -2.95 21.77
N GLY A 158 7.09 -2.09 20.76
CA GLY A 158 8.14 -1.25 20.19
C GLY A 158 8.77 -1.75 18.90
N VAL A 159 8.50 -2.98 18.47
CA VAL A 159 9.13 -3.62 17.29
C VAL A 159 8.16 -4.58 16.58
N TRP A 160 8.27 -4.69 15.27
CA TRP A 160 7.55 -5.68 14.46
C TRP A 160 8.19 -7.06 14.52
N ILE A 161 9.52 -7.11 14.64
CA ILE A 161 10.31 -8.34 14.57
C ILE A 161 11.28 -8.35 15.75
N GLU A 162 11.27 -9.44 16.52
CA GLU A 162 12.16 -9.64 17.66
C GLU A 162 12.54 -11.12 17.74
N ASN A 163 13.83 -11.44 17.74
CA ASN A 163 14.32 -12.83 17.76
C ASN A 163 13.64 -13.72 16.70
N ASP A 164 13.58 -13.22 15.46
CA ASP A 164 12.92 -13.87 14.30
C ASP A 164 11.40 -14.09 14.45
N GLN A 165 10.78 -13.58 15.53
CA GLN A 165 9.33 -13.64 15.74
C GLN A 165 8.67 -12.38 15.16
N VAL A 166 7.79 -12.60 14.18
CA VAL A 166 6.96 -11.55 13.57
C VAL A 166 5.74 -11.28 14.44
N LYS A 167 5.47 -10.00 14.72
CA LYS A 167 4.41 -9.58 15.62
C LYS A 167 3.29 -8.86 14.88
N GLY A 168 2.07 -9.37 15.04
CA GLY A 168 0.86 -8.67 14.60
C GLY A 168 0.68 -8.59 13.08
N LEU A 169 1.39 -9.41 12.31
CA LEU A 169 1.11 -9.69 10.91
C LEU A 169 0.46 -11.07 10.79
N LYS A 170 -0.43 -11.22 9.81
CA LYS A 170 -0.97 -12.53 9.42
C LYS A 170 0.10 -13.35 8.70
N SER A 171 -0.04 -14.67 8.71
CA SER A 171 0.94 -15.61 8.12
C SER A 171 1.03 -15.53 6.59
N ASP A 172 0.03 -14.96 5.92
CA ASP A 172 -0.01 -14.73 4.47
C ASP A 172 0.72 -13.44 4.05
N VAL A 173 1.24 -12.66 5.01
CA VAL A 173 2.00 -11.43 4.74
C VAL A 173 3.48 -11.73 4.62
N LYS A 174 4.08 -11.22 3.55
CA LYS A 174 5.53 -11.32 3.31
C LYS A 174 6.24 -10.06 3.80
N ILE A 175 7.30 -10.22 4.58
CA ILE A 175 8.24 -9.14 4.89
C ILE A 175 9.26 -9.07 3.74
N LEU A 176 9.26 -7.94 3.03
CA LEU A 176 10.14 -7.69 1.90
C LEU A 176 11.49 -7.13 2.36
N ALA A 177 11.48 -6.32 3.41
CA ALA A 177 12.66 -5.73 4.01
C ALA A 177 12.38 -5.30 5.45
N GLU A 178 13.42 -5.23 6.27
CA GLU A 178 13.35 -4.83 7.68
C GLU A 178 14.60 -4.09 8.13
N THR A 179 14.50 -3.29 9.19
CA THR A 179 15.68 -2.74 9.89
C THR A 179 16.23 -3.76 10.88
N LEU A 180 17.54 -3.66 11.18
CA LEU A 180 18.22 -4.54 12.15
C LEU A 180 17.59 -4.55 13.54
N ASP A 181 16.94 -3.45 13.95
CA ASP A 181 16.26 -3.32 15.23
C ASP A 181 14.79 -3.76 15.18
N GLY A 182 14.32 -4.28 14.04
CA GLY A 182 12.96 -4.77 13.83
C GLY A 182 11.87 -3.70 13.93
N LYS A 183 12.22 -2.41 14.01
CA LYS A 183 11.26 -1.31 14.15
C LYS A 183 10.62 -0.92 12.84
N CYS A 184 11.35 -0.98 11.74
CA CYS A 184 10.79 -0.65 10.44
C CYS A 184 10.69 -1.89 9.55
N ILE A 185 9.55 -2.04 8.88
CA ILE A 185 9.29 -3.13 7.94
C ILE A 185 8.68 -2.60 6.64
N ILE A 186 8.95 -3.30 5.55
CA ILE A 186 8.23 -3.20 4.29
C ILE A 186 7.56 -4.55 4.07
N THR A 187 6.25 -4.56 3.91
CA THR A 187 5.46 -5.79 3.80
C THR A 187 4.65 -5.81 2.53
N ASN A 188 4.32 -7.02 2.08
CA ASN A 188 3.48 -7.26 0.94
C ASN A 188 2.43 -8.33 1.26
N LYS A 189 1.18 -8.01 0.96
CA LYS A 189 0.06 -8.94 0.98
C LYS A 189 -0.50 -9.07 -0.42
N VAL A 190 -0.45 -10.28 -0.96
CA VAL A 190 -1.03 -10.62 -2.27
C VAL A 190 -2.30 -11.43 -2.02
N THR A 191 -3.40 -11.03 -2.65
CA THR A 191 -4.67 -11.75 -2.61
C THR A 191 -5.13 -12.06 -4.03
N THR A 192 -6.19 -12.85 -4.17
CA THR A 192 -6.82 -13.06 -5.48
C THR A 192 -7.47 -11.81 -6.06
N LYS A 193 -7.71 -10.75 -5.26
CA LYS A 193 -8.43 -9.54 -5.69
C LYS A 193 -7.52 -8.34 -5.89
N TYR A 194 -6.63 -8.12 -4.93
CA TYR A 194 -5.72 -6.97 -4.87
C TYR A 194 -4.35 -7.38 -4.32
N THR A 195 -3.38 -6.49 -4.50
CA THR A 195 -2.11 -6.54 -3.78
C THR A 195 -1.94 -5.26 -2.96
N SER A 196 -1.42 -5.38 -1.75
CA SER A 196 -1.07 -4.23 -0.92
C SER A 196 0.39 -4.26 -0.47
N LEU A 197 0.96 -3.06 -0.34
CA LEU A 197 2.25 -2.82 0.29
C LEU A 197 2.04 -1.94 1.53
N TYR A 198 2.73 -2.26 2.61
CA TYR A 198 2.81 -1.38 3.77
C TYR A 198 4.26 -1.12 4.15
N ILE A 199 4.59 0.17 4.29
CA ILE A 199 5.88 0.68 4.73
C ILE A 199 5.67 1.32 6.10
N SER A 200 6.29 0.78 7.14
CA SER A 200 5.98 1.24 8.51
C SER A 200 6.62 2.57 8.89
N HIS A 201 7.47 3.16 8.05
CA HIS A 201 7.95 4.55 8.14
C HIS A 201 7.38 5.40 6.98
N MET A 202 7.64 6.71 6.98
CA MET A 202 7.12 7.65 5.98
C MET A 202 8.26 8.06 5.04
N PRO A 203 8.60 7.26 4.01
CA PRO A 203 9.66 7.60 3.07
C PRO A 203 9.37 8.89 2.33
N GLU A 204 8.09 9.25 2.11
CA GLU A 204 7.64 10.43 1.36
C GLU A 204 7.88 11.77 2.07
N TYR A 205 8.22 11.76 3.36
CA TYR A 205 8.52 12.98 4.12
C TYR A 205 9.92 13.47 3.77
N GLU A 206 10.05 14.71 3.27
CA GLU A 206 11.37 15.32 2.93
C GLU A 206 12.23 14.52 1.93
N SER A 207 11.66 13.54 1.22
CA SER A 207 12.32 12.64 0.23
C SER A 207 13.07 13.35 -0.88
N MET A 208 12.71 14.60 -1.12
CA MET A 208 13.24 15.42 -2.20
C MET A 208 14.52 16.16 -1.78
N ILE A 209 14.94 16.04 -0.53
CA ILE A 209 16.19 16.61 -0.02
C ILE A 209 17.32 15.62 -0.30
N GLY A 210 18.26 15.99 -1.18
CA GLY A 210 19.44 15.19 -1.48
C GLY A 210 19.27 14.26 -2.69
N ASN A 211 19.47 12.94 -2.48
CA ASN A 211 19.66 11.96 -3.56
C ASN A 211 18.36 11.32 -4.12
N LYS A 212 17.18 11.77 -3.66
CA LYS A 212 15.85 11.32 -4.13
C LYS A 212 15.62 9.80 -4.06
N VAL A 213 16.38 9.07 -3.24
CA VAL A 213 16.30 7.59 -3.15
C VAL A 213 14.91 7.12 -2.72
N ASP A 214 14.26 7.87 -1.83
CA ASP A 214 12.90 7.59 -1.37
C ASP A 214 11.88 7.80 -2.50
N GLY A 215 12.06 8.81 -3.35
CA GLY A 215 11.25 9.00 -4.55
C GLY A 215 11.36 7.82 -5.53
N GLN A 216 12.58 7.30 -5.74
CA GLN A 216 12.80 6.09 -6.55
C GLN A 216 12.14 4.86 -5.93
N MET A 217 12.26 4.68 -4.61
CA MET A 217 11.64 3.55 -3.90
C MET A 217 10.11 3.60 -4.03
N LEU A 218 9.51 4.76 -3.80
CA LEU A 218 8.07 4.96 -3.90
C LEU A 218 7.57 4.72 -5.33
N TYR A 219 8.29 5.23 -6.34
CA TYR A 219 8.01 4.93 -7.74
C TYR A 219 8.04 3.42 -8.02
N ASN A 220 9.08 2.73 -7.55
CA ASN A 220 9.22 1.29 -7.72
C ASN A 220 8.08 0.51 -7.05
N CYS A 221 7.58 0.97 -5.89
CA CYS A 221 6.42 0.37 -5.24
C CYS A 221 5.17 0.42 -6.11
N LEU A 222 4.90 1.56 -6.75
CA LEU A 222 3.74 1.73 -7.63
C LEU A 222 3.83 0.81 -8.85
N VAL A 223 5.01 0.75 -9.49
CA VAL A 223 5.27 -0.14 -10.61
C VAL A 223 5.17 -1.61 -10.20
N TYR A 224 5.72 -1.96 -9.04
CA TYR A 224 5.65 -3.31 -8.49
C TYR A 224 4.20 -3.74 -8.27
N LEU A 225 3.38 -2.91 -7.62
CA LEU A 225 1.96 -3.19 -7.41
C LEU A 225 1.24 -3.49 -8.72
N MET A 226 1.45 -2.68 -9.75
CA MET A 226 0.83 -2.91 -11.06
C MET A 226 1.34 -4.17 -11.77
N SER A 227 2.59 -4.55 -11.56
CA SER A 227 3.14 -5.78 -12.15
C SER A 227 2.42 -7.04 -11.65
N GLN A 228 1.82 -6.99 -10.46
CA GLN A 228 1.06 -8.12 -9.89
C GLN A 228 -0.21 -8.43 -10.68
N ASN A 229 -0.67 -7.51 -11.53
CA ASN A 229 -1.79 -7.78 -12.45
C ASN A 229 -1.43 -8.84 -13.50
N VAL A 230 -0.16 -8.92 -13.90
CA VAL A 230 0.32 -9.86 -14.92
C VAL A 230 0.37 -11.29 -14.39
N GLU A 231 0.50 -11.46 -13.08
CA GLU A 231 0.42 -12.77 -12.42
C GLU A 231 -1.03 -13.25 -12.25
N THR A 232 -2.03 -12.42 -12.52
CA THR A 232 -3.43 -12.87 -12.55
C THR A 232 -3.68 -13.64 -13.84
N PRO A 233 -4.01 -14.95 -13.79
CA PRO A 233 -4.30 -15.72 -14.99
C PRO A 233 -5.38 -15.05 -15.85
N LEU A 234 -5.23 -15.07 -17.17
CA LEU A 234 -6.19 -14.47 -18.11
C LEU A 234 -7.63 -14.93 -17.84
N VAL A 235 -7.81 -16.20 -17.49
CA VAL A 235 -9.11 -16.76 -17.08
C VAL A 235 -9.70 -16.01 -15.88
N ASN A 236 -8.89 -15.70 -14.87
CA ASN A 236 -9.32 -14.97 -13.69
C ASN A 236 -9.66 -13.52 -14.02
N LEU A 237 -8.88 -12.87 -14.90
CA LEU A 237 -9.19 -11.53 -15.41
C LEU A 237 -10.54 -11.52 -16.15
N CYS A 238 -10.72 -12.41 -17.12
CA CYS A 238 -11.97 -12.54 -17.87
C CYS A 238 -13.17 -12.82 -16.94
N MET A 239 -13.03 -13.73 -15.98
CA MET A 239 -14.10 -14.09 -15.06
C MET A 239 -14.49 -12.94 -14.13
N LYS A 240 -13.52 -12.14 -13.64
CA LYS A 240 -13.83 -10.97 -12.82
C LYS A 240 -14.49 -9.86 -13.63
N THR A 241 -14.01 -9.57 -14.85
CA THR A 241 -14.66 -8.60 -15.76
C THR A 241 -16.11 -8.98 -16.04
N LEU A 242 -16.37 -10.27 -16.28
CA LEU A 242 -17.73 -10.76 -16.50
C LEU A 242 -18.63 -10.63 -15.26
N LYS A 243 -18.09 -10.83 -14.05
CA LYS A 243 -18.84 -10.57 -12.80
C LYS A 243 -19.18 -9.10 -12.63
N TYR A 244 -18.25 -8.20 -12.98
CA TYR A 244 -18.46 -6.76 -12.94
C TYR A 244 -19.57 -6.32 -13.90
N CYS A 245 -19.53 -6.72 -15.18
CA CYS A 245 -20.61 -6.42 -16.13
C CYS A 245 -21.98 -6.91 -15.65
N LYS A 246 -22.02 -8.09 -15.00
CA LYS A 246 -23.26 -8.63 -14.43
C LYS A 246 -23.81 -7.76 -13.30
N SER A 247 -22.94 -7.22 -12.46
CA SER A 247 -23.32 -6.34 -11.35
C SER A 247 -23.84 -4.97 -11.82
N LYS A 248 -23.50 -4.59 -13.06
CA LYS A 248 -23.98 -3.38 -13.73
C LYS A 248 -25.23 -3.60 -14.58
N GLU A 249 -25.83 -4.78 -14.50
CA GLU A 249 -26.97 -5.21 -15.35
C GLU A 249 -26.70 -5.07 -16.86
N GLU A 250 -25.43 -5.06 -17.26
CA GLU A 250 -25.06 -5.04 -18.67
C GLU A 250 -25.35 -6.41 -19.31
N GLU A 251 -25.84 -6.40 -20.55
CA GLU A 251 -26.08 -7.65 -21.29
C GLU A 251 -24.76 -8.39 -21.52
N ILE A 252 -24.59 -9.49 -20.79
CA ILE A 252 -23.49 -10.42 -21.04
C ILE A 252 -23.92 -11.41 -22.12
N PRO A 253 -23.16 -11.55 -23.22
CA PRO A 253 -23.43 -12.54 -24.24
C PRO A 253 -23.59 -13.95 -23.65
N LEU A 254 -24.63 -14.67 -24.07
CA LEU A 254 -24.98 -16.01 -23.58
C LEU A 254 -23.80 -17.02 -23.52
N PRO A 255 -22.84 -17.03 -24.47
CA PRO A 255 -21.67 -17.90 -24.38
C PRO A 255 -20.79 -17.62 -23.16
N LEU A 256 -20.65 -16.35 -22.77
CA LEU A 256 -19.87 -15.92 -21.61
C LEU A 256 -20.60 -16.22 -20.29
N VAL A 257 -21.94 -16.17 -20.30
CA VAL A 257 -22.78 -16.64 -19.18
C VAL A 257 -22.61 -18.14 -18.94
N LYS A 258 -22.52 -18.95 -20.00
CA LYS A 258 -22.26 -20.40 -19.88
C LYS A 258 -20.85 -20.67 -19.34
N LEU A 259 -19.86 -19.90 -19.79
CA LEU A 259 -18.48 -19.98 -19.29
C LEU A 259 -18.41 -19.63 -17.79
N LEU A 260 -19.09 -18.55 -17.37
CA LEU A 260 -19.22 -18.16 -15.96
C LEU A 260 -19.72 -19.31 -15.08
N ARG A 261 -20.76 -20.03 -15.54
CA ARG A 261 -21.36 -21.15 -14.80
C ARG A 261 -20.42 -22.37 -14.74
N GLN A 262 -19.67 -22.65 -15.81
CA GLN A 262 -18.73 -23.77 -15.84
C GLN A 262 -17.54 -23.58 -14.89
N PHE A 263 -17.02 -22.36 -14.78
CA PHE A 263 -15.88 -22.06 -13.90
C PHE A 263 -16.27 -21.76 -12.45
N GLN A 264 -17.54 -21.47 -12.15
CA GLN A 264 -18.04 -21.41 -10.77
C GLN A 264 -17.92 -22.77 -10.04
N CYS A 265 -17.95 -23.90 -10.75
CA CYS A 265 -17.77 -25.23 -10.17
C CYS A 265 -16.31 -25.61 -9.85
N VAL A 266 -15.32 -24.78 -10.19
CA VAL A 266 -13.88 -25.13 -10.08
C VAL A 266 -13.15 -24.29 -9.02
N ILE A 267 -13.78 -23.23 -8.49
CA ILE A 267 -13.13 -22.25 -7.60
C ILE A 267 -13.71 -22.26 -6.16
N GLU A 268 -14.68 -23.12 -5.85
CA GLU A 268 -15.05 -23.43 -4.46
C GLU A 268 -14.45 -24.80 -4.12
N PRO A 269 -13.59 -24.88 -3.09
CA PRO A 269 -13.99 -24.70 -1.69
C PRO A 269 -13.53 -23.41 -1.01
#